data_AF-A0AAJ1U1G7-F1
#
_entry.id   AF-A0AAJ1U1G7-F1
#
_cell.length_a   1.000
_cell.length_b   1.000
_cell.length_c   1.000
_cell.angle_alpha   90.00
_cell.angle_beta   90.00
_cell.angle_gamma   90.00
#
_symmetry.space_group_name_H-M   'P 1'
#
loop_
_entity.id
_entity.type
_entity.pdbx_description
1 polymer ?
#
loop_
_entity_poly.entity_id
_entity_poly.type
_entity_poly.pdbx_seq_one_letter_code
_entity_poly.pdbx_strand_id
1 'polypeptide(L)'
;MGRDRGETFAQILARTLAEPPAPEVEDPAAPRMPDGRRLVALHAAIDPAEARELVAAGALLAFEGCGCGGGPGCAPTWYYADERRRAAEVVPRVRAKTHPGWIDLWSPVDDPGAQVVYVHGEVLWGDLMW
;
A
#
# COMPACT_ATOMS: atom_id res chain seq x y z
N MET A 1 -23.66 20.19 48.51
CA MET A 1 -23.74 19.66 47.12
C MET A 1 -22.63 20.33 46.31
N GLY A 2 -21.45 19.72 46.28
CA GLY A 2 -20.36 20.16 45.41
C GLY A 2 -20.66 19.72 43.99
N ARG A 3 -20.74 20.67 43.05
CA ARG A 3 -20.79 20.34 41.62
C ARG A 3 -19.42 19.81 41.23
N ASP A 4 -19.34 18.56 40.82
CA ASP A 4 -18.20 18.06 40.04
C ASP A 4 -18.03 19.00 38.84
N ARG A 5 -16.98 19.82 38.89
CA ARG A 5 -16.56 20.59 37.73
C ARG A 5 -15.87 19.59 36.81
N GLY A 6 -16.62 19.09 35.83
CA GLY A 6 -16.07 18.26 34.77
C GLY A 6 -14.85 18.93 34.12
N GLU A 7 -13.98 18.10 33.54
CA GLU A 7 -12.76 18.54 32.88
C GLU A 7 -13.05 19.64 31.86
N THR A 8 -12.22 20.68 31.87
CA THR A 8 -12.28 21.74 30.88
C THR A 8 -11.77 21.22 29.53
N PHE A 9 -12.21 21.85 28.44
CA PHE A 9 -11.69 21.55 27.10
C PHE A 9 -10.16 21.62 27.01
N ALA A 10 -9.53 22.55 27.74
CA ALA A 10 -8.08 22.66 27.82
C ALA A 10 -7.43 21.44 28.51
N GLN A 11 -8.06 20.90 29.56
CA GLN A 11 -7.59 19.69 30.23
C GLN A 11 -7.77 18.45 29.35
N ILE A 12 -8.87 18.36 28.61
CA ILE A 12 -9.11 17.29 27.63
C ILE A 12 -8.05 17.35 26.52
N LEU A 13 -7.81 18.53 25.94
CA LEU A 13 -6.82 18.71 24.86
C LEU A 13 -5.40 18.37 25.34
N ALA A 14 -5.01 18.83 26.53
CA ALA A 14 -3.70 18.53 27.11
C ALA A 14 -3.51 17.02 27.36
N ARG A 15 -4.56 16.32 27.79
CA ARG A 15 -4.53 14.85 27.95
C ARG A 15 -4.42 14.14 26.60
N THR A 16 -5.22 14.53 25.60
CA THR A 16 -5.15 13.94 24.25
C THR A 16 -3.78 14.13 23.61
N LEU A 17 -3.13 15.28 23.83
CA LEU A 17 -1.78 15.54 23.30
C LEU A 17 -0.66 14.84 24.10
N ALA A 18 -0.90 14.51 25.37
CA ALA A 18 0.05 13.83 26.24
C ALA A 18 -0.07 12.30 26.18
N GLU A 19 -1.22 11.77 25.77
CA GLU A 19 -1.39 10.35 25.49
C GLU A 19 -0.55 10.00 24.25
N PRO A 20 0.40 9.04 24.36
CA PRO A 20 1.03 8.51 23.17
C PRO A 20 -0.06 7.95 22.26
N PRO A 21 0.04 8.15 20.93
CA PRO A 21 -0.95 7.61 20.01
C PRO A 21 -1.10 6.12 20.29
N ALA A 22 -2.36 5.65 20.31
CA ALA A 22 -2.63 4.23 20.45
C ALA A 22 -1.76 3.47 19.44
N PRO A 23 -1.16 2.32 19.83
CA PRO A 23 -0.38 1.53 18.88
C PRO A 23 -1.29 1.23 17.68
N GLU A 24 -0.78 1.52 16.48
CA GLU A 24 -1.50 1.19 15.25
C GLU A 24 -1.83 -0.30 15.28
N VAL A 25 -3.13 -0.60 15.21
CA VAL A 25 -3.60 -1.98 15.16
C VAL A 25 -3.11 -2.54 13.82
N GLU A 26 -2.35 -3.63 13.88
CA GLU A 26 -1.86 -4.30 12.68
C GLU A 26 -3.06 -4.77 11.85
N ASP A 27 -3.19 -4.24 10.64
CA ASP A 27 -4.19 -4.72 9.69
C ASP A 27 -3.74 -6.10 9.20
N PRO A 28 -4.44 -7.19 9.58
CA PRO A 28 -4.07 -8.53 9.14
C PRO A 28 -4.20 -8.72 7.62
N ALA A 29 -4.91 -7.82 6.92
CA ALA A 29 -5.03 -7.82 5.47
C ALA A 29 -3.91 -7.01 4.78
N ALA A 30 -3.04 -6.32 5.52
CA ALA A 30 -1.94 -5.59 4.91
C ALA A 30 -1.00 -6.56 4.16
N PRO A 31 -0.62 -6.24 2.92
CA PRO A 31 0.31 -7.04 2.16
C PRO A 31 1.68 -7.13 2.86
N ARG A 32 2.39 -8.21 2.57
CA ARG A 32 3.73 -8.47 3.11
C ARG A 32 4.73 -8.68 2.00
N MET A 33 5.96 -8.28 2.27
CA MET A 33 7.13 -8.63 1.48
C MET A 33 7.31 -10.15 1.36
N PRO A 34 8.04 -10.67 0.36
CA PRO A 34 8.32 -12.10 0.21
C PRO A 34 8.98 -12.75 1.44
N ASP A 35 9.76 -11.96 2.17
CA ASP A 35 10.46 -12.35 3.41
C ASP A 35 9.59 -12.22 4.68
N GLY A 36 8.32 -11.85 4.52
CA GLY A 36 7.34 -11.69 5.61
C GLY A 36 7.35 -10.31 6.27
N ARG A 37 8.23 -9.39 5.87
CA ARG A 37 8.24 -8.02 6.39
C ARG A 37 6.95 -7.29 6.06
N ARG A 38 6.55 -6.40 6.98
CA ARG A 38 5.30 -5.66 6.89
C ARG A 38 5.42 -4.48 5.92
N LEU A 39 4.37 -4.26 5.15
CA LEU A 39 4.20 -3.06 4.35
C LEU A 39 3.20 -2.12 5.01
N VAL A 40 3.40 -0.83 4.82
CA VAL A 40 2.44 0.23 5.12
C VAL A 40 2.09 0.99 3.85
N ALA A 41 0.82 1.34 3.71
CA ALA A 41 0.34 2.10 2.58
C ALA A 41 0.87 3.53 2.66
N LEU A 42 1.48 4.01 1.59
CA LEU A 42 1.89 5.41 1.43
C LEU A 42 0.84 6.20 0.63
N HIS A 43 0.33 5.60 -0.43
CA HIS A 43 -0.68 6.20 -1.28
C HIS A 43 -1.58 5.13 -1.88
N ALA A 44 -2.88 5.39 -1.87
CA ALA A 44 -3.85 4.52 -2.52
C ALA A 44 -4.19 5.06 -3.91
N ALA A 45 -4.40 4.17 -4.88
CA ALA A 45 -4.85 4.47 -6.24
C ALA A 45 -3.96 5.50 -6.99
N ILE A 46 -2.64 5.26 -7.00
CA ILE A 46 -1.70 6.04 -7.82
C ILE A 46 -1.99 5.90 -9.31
N ASP A 47 -1.62 6.90 -10.09
CA ASP A 47 -1.87 6.86 -11.53
C ASP A 47 -0.91 5.89 -12.27
N PRO A 48 -1.31 5.34 -13.42
CA PRO A 48 -0.47 4.40 -14.17
C PRO A 48 0.89 4.96 -14.61
N ALA A 49 0.97 6.25 -14.96
CA ALA A 49 2.23 6.86 -15.39
C ALA A 49 3.18 7.04 -14.20
N GLU A 50 2.66 7.48 -13.05
CA GLU A 50 3.37 7.54 -11.78
C GLU A 50 3.91 6.17 -11.38
N ALA A 51 3.08 5.12 -11.46
CA ALA A 51 3.51 3.76 -11.17
C ALA A 51 4.70 3.32 -12.05
N ARG A 52 4.70 3.66 -13.33
CA ARG A 52 5.81 3.40 -14.26
C ARG A 52 7.06 4.22 -13.93
N GLU A 53 6.92 5.48 -13.54
CA GLU A 53 8.04 6.30 -13.08
C GLU A 53 8.68 5.72 -11.80
N LEU A 54 7.87 5.29 -10.83
CA LEU A 54 8.35 4.69 -9.59
C LEU A 54 9.10 3.38 -9.84
N VAL A 55 8.58 2.50 -10.69
CA VAL A 55 9.28 1.26 -11.08
C VAL A 55 10.58 1.58 -11.82
N ALA A 56 10.58 2.58 -12.70
CA ALA A 56 11.80 3.05 -13.39
C ALA A 56 12.84 3.62 -12.40
N ALA A 57 12.40 4.26 -11.32
CA ALA A 57 13.24 4.78 -10.25
C ALA A 57 13.74 3.69 -9.28
N GLY A 58 13.30 2.43 -9.45
CA GLY A 58 13.79 1.29 -8.68
C GLY A 58 12.81 0.74 -7.65
N ALA A 59 11.56 1.20 -7.62
CA ALA A 59 10.53 0.59 -6.78
C ALA A 59 10.37 -0.90 -7.09
N LEU A 60 10.08 -1.69 -6.05
CA LEU A 60 9.67 -3.08 -6.19
C LEU A 60 8.29 -3.16 -6.83
N LEU A 61 7.96 -4.31 -7.44
CA LEU A 61 6.70 -4.52 -8.13
C LEU A 61 6.06 -5.84 -7.67
N ALA A 62 4.81 -5.75 -7.23
CA ALA A 62 3.99 -6.88 -6.83
C ALA A 62 2.65 -6.85 -7.59
N PHE A 63 2.07 -8.01 -7.88
CA PHE A 63 0.79 -8.14 -8.56
C PHE A 63 -0.11 -9.19 -7.93
N GLU A 64 -1.38 -8.85 -7.81
CA GLU A 64 -2.44 -9.73 -7.33
C GLU A 64 -3.66 -9.64 -8.23
N GLY A 65 -3.91 -10.67 -9.04
CA GLY A 65 -4.97 -10.64 -10.06
C GLY A 65 -6.41 -10.78 -9.54
N CYS A 66 -6.66 -11.15 -8.27
CA CYS A 66 -8.03 -11.29 -7.75
C CYS A 66 -8.77 -9.94 -7.63
N GLY A 67 -8.03 -8.82 -7.52
CA GLY A 67 -8.61 -7.50 -7.23
C GLY A 67 -9.24 -7.40 -5.84
N CYS A 68 -8.72 -8.17 -4.87
CA CYS A 68 -9.27 -8.26 -3.52
C CYS A 68 -8.47 -7.49 -2.46
N GLY A 69 -7.28 -6.98 -2.82
CA GLY A 69 -6.53 -6.01 -2.02
C GLY A 69 -5.62 -6.64 -0.97
N GLY A 70 -5.12 -7.86 -1.18
CA GLY A 70 -4.23 -8.55 -0.24
C GLY A 70 -4.95 -9.44 0.78
N GLY A 71 -6.22 -9.76 0.53
CA GLY A 71 -7.02 -10.59 1.43
C GLY A 71 -6.44 -12.01 1.66
N PRO A 72 -6.82 -12.67 2.78
CA PRO A 72 -6.32 -14.00 3.12
C PRO A 72 -6.50 -15.01 1.97
N GLY A 73 -5.40 -15.66 1.56
CA GLY A 73 -5.39 -16.65 0.48
C GLY A 73 -5.06 -16.12 -0.91
N CYS A 74 -4.89 -14.80 -1.07
CA CYS A 74 -4.43 -14.20 -2.32
C CYS A 74 -2.98 -13.70 -2.18
N ALA A 75 -2.04 -14.60 -2.45
CA ALA A 75 -0.62 -14.26 -2.41
C ALA A 75 -0.22 -13.48 -3.68
N PRO A 76 0.45 -12.32 -3.55
CA PRO A 76 0.95 -11.60 -4.72
C PRO A 76 2.10 -12.33 -5.41
N THR A 77 2.20 -12.12 -6.71
CA THR A 77 3.39 -12.42 -7.50
C THR A 77 4.36 -11.24 -7.39
N TRP A 78 5.62 -11.52 -7.07
CA TRP A 78 6.68 -10.52 -6.97
C TRP A 78 7.61 -10.59 -8.18
N TYR A 79 7.87 -9.44 -8.79
CA TYR A 79 8.70 -9.34 -10.00
C TYR A 79 10.13 -8.93 -9.67
N TYR A 80 11.08 -9.55 -10.38
CA TYR A 80 12.51 -9.35 -10.20
C TYR A 80 13.07 -8.30 -11.15
N ALA A 81 14.37 -8.03 -11.04
CA ALA A 81 15.03 -6.91 -11.71
C ALA A 81 14.80 -6.86 -13.23
N ASP A 82 14.82 -8.00 -13.93
CA ASP A 82 14.61 -8.04 -15.39
C ASP A 82 13.17 -7.71 -15.78
N GLU A 83 12.21 -8.19 -15.02
CA GLU A 83 10.78 -7.92 -15.22
C GLU A 83 10.46 -6.46 -14.88
N ARG A 84 10.99 -5.93 -13.78
CA ARG A 84 10.84 -4.52 -13.41
C ARG A 84 11.45 -3.58 -14.45
N ARG A 85 12.60 -3.94 -15.04
CA ARG A 85 13.17 -3.19 -16.17
C ARG A 85 12.24 -3.16 -17.36
N ARG A 86 11.58 -4.28 -17.71
CA ARG A 86 10.57 -4.30 -18.78
C ARG A 86 9.32 -3.48 -18.43
N ALA A 87 8.86 -3.55 -17.19
CA ALA A 87 7.72 -2.76 -16.70
C ALA A 87 8.00 -1.25 -16.75
N ALA A 88 9.24 -0.84 -16.47
CA ALA A 88 9.65 0.57 -16.52
C ALA A 88 9.52 1.21 -17.92
N GLU A 89 9.48 0.41 -18.99
CA GLU A 89 9.38 0.90 -20.37
C GLU A 89 7.93 1.11 -20.86
N VAL A 90 6.93 0.65 -20.10
CA VAL A 90 5.54 0.59 -20.56
C VAL A 90 4.61 1.16 -19.50
N VAL A 91 3.77 2.13 -19.88
CA VAL A 91 2.73 2.66 -19.00
C VAL A 91 1.60 1.61 -18.84
N PRO A 92 1.27 1.17 -17.63
CA PRO A 92 0.18 0.22 -17.40
C PRO A 92 -1.18 0.77 -17.82
N ARG A 93 -2.14 -0.13 -18.03
CA ARG A 93 -3.53 0.21 -18.38
C ARG A 93 -4.48 -0.54 -17.47
N VAL A 94 -5.26 0.21 -16.70
CA VAL A 94 -6.37 -0.35 -15.91
C VAL A 94 -7.51 -0.72 -16.86
N ARG A 95 -7.93 -1.98 -16.85
CA ARG A 95 -9.04 -2.48 -17.69
C ARG A 95 -10.33 -2.76 -16.93
N ALA A 96 -10.27 -3.05 -15.63
CA ALA A 96 -11.39 -3.16 -14.69
C ALA A 96 -12.75 -3.59 -15.29
N LYS A 97 -12.77 -4.71 -16.03
CA LYS A 97 -13.95 -5.29 -16.69
C LYS A 97 -14.70 -6.25 -15.78
N THR A 98 -14.03 -7.24 -15.19
CA THR A 98 -14.66 -8.29 -14.37
C THR A 98 -14.39 -8.10 -12.88
N HIS A 99 -13.18 -7.67 -12.53
CA HIS A 99 -12.74 -7.31 -11.18
C HIS A 99 -12.23 -5.87 -11.16
N PRO A 100 -12.34 -5.16 -10.03
CA PRO A 100 -11.72 -3.85 -9.89
C PRO A 100 -10.21 -3.95 -10.11
N GLY A 101 -9.64 -2.96 -10.79
CA GLY A 101 -8.20 -2.83 -11.01
C GLY A 101 -7.69 -1.50 -10.52
N TRP A 102 -6.60 -1.50 -9.75
CA TRP A 102 -5.97 -0.28 -9.24
C TRP A 102 -4.51 -0.54 -8.88
N ILE A 103 -3.78 0.52 -8.55
CA ILE A 103 -2.36 0.46 -8.21
C ILE A 103 -2.17 1.27 -6.92
N ASP A 104 -1.51 0.68 -5.93
CA ASP A 104 -1.19 1.32 -4.66
C ASP A 104 0.33 1.45 -4.49
N LEU A 105 0.74 2.43 -3.71
CA LEU A 105 2.12 2.63 -3.29
C LEU A 105 2.28 2.26 -1.82
N TRP A 106 3.23 1.38 -1.55
CA TRP A 106 3.54 0.85 -0.24
C TRP A 106 5.02 1.03 0.10
N SER A 107 5.36 0.86 1.36
CA SER A 107 6.75 0.84 1.83
C SER A 107 6.93 -0.15 2.99
N PRO A 108 8.07 -0.86 3.08
CA PRO A 108 8.41 -1.64 4.26
C PRO A 108 8.50 -0.77 5.50
N VAL A 109 7.90 -1.21 6.60
CA VAL A 109 7.93 -0.47 7.88
C VAL A 109 9.36 -0.25 8.38
N ASP A 110 10.24 -1.21 8.13
CA ASP A 110 11.64 -1.22 8.56
C ASP A 110 12.61 -0.57 7.55
N ASP A 111 12.13 -0.23 6.35
CA ASP A 111 12.91 0.43 5.31
C ASP A 111 12.04 1.45 4.54
N PRO A 112 11.78 2.63 5.13
CA PRO A 112 10.93 3.65 4.53
C PRO A 112 11.51 4.26 3.23
N GLY A 113 12.78 3.98 2.91
CA GLY A 113 13.39 4.38 1.64
C GLY A 113 13.02 3.45 0.48
N ALA A 114 12.60 2.22 0.78
CA ALA A 114 12.13 1.27 -0.22
C ALA A 114 10.65 1.51 -0.53
N GLN A 115 10.33 1.45 -1.81
CA GLN A 115 8.96 1.59 -2.31
C GLN A 115 8.52 0.31 -3.02
N VAL A 116 7.24 -0.02 -2.87
CA VAL A 116 6.59 -1.14 -3.54
C VAL A 116 5.38 -0.60 -4.31
N VAL A 117 5.41 -0.73 -5.62
CA VAL A 117 4.24 -0.58 -6.47
C VAL A 117 3.47 -1.89 -6.42
N TYR A 118 2.28 -1.86 -5.82
CA TYR A 118 1.42 -3.02 -5.67
C TYR A 118 0.23 -2.90 -6.62
N VAL A 119 0.11 -3.85 -7.54
CA VAL A 119 -0.89 -3.84 -8.60
C VAL A 119 -1.99 -4.83 -8.28
N HIS A 120 -3.23 -4.37 -8.34
CA HIS A 120 -4.40 -5.14 -7.95
C HIS A 120 -5.34 -5.35 -9.13
N GLY A 121 -5.85 -6.57 -9.23
CA GLY A 121 -6.91 -6.96 -10.14
C GLY A 121 -6.56 -6.69 -11.59
N GLU A 122 -7.41 -5.92 -12.26
CA GLU A 122 -7.40 -5.90 -13.71
C GLU A 122 -6.52 -4.81 -14.34
N VAL A 123 -5.20 -4.98 -14.25
CA VAL A 123 -4.21 -4.03 -14.79
C VAL A 123 -3.25 -4.72 -15.77
N LEU A 124 -3.23 -4.22 -17.00
CA LEU A 124 -2.27 -4.61 -18.03
C LEU A 124 -0.95 -3.88 -17.84
N TRP A 125 0.15 -4.60 -17.75
CA TRP A 125 1.48 -4.01 -17.70
C TRP A 125 2.48 -4.80 -18.54
N GLY A 126 2.63 -4.37 -19.80
CA GLY A 126 3.46 -5.09 -20.77
C GLY A 126 2.95 -6.52 -20.99
N ASP A 127 3.86 -7.48 -20.90
CA ASP A 127 3.62 -8.93 -20.99
C ASP A 127 3.65 -9.63 -19.61
N LEU A 128 3.77 -8.87 -18.52
CA LEU A 128 4.02 -9.40 -17.17
C LEU A 128 2.75 -9.77 -16.41
N MET A 129 1.69 -9.02 -16.66
CA MET A 129 0.39 -9.13 -15.99
C MET A 129 -0.73 -8.77 -16.95
N TRP A 130 -1.93 -9.10 -16.51
CA TRP A 130 -3.03 -9.58 -17.33
C TRP A 130 -3.66 -8.54 -18.27
#